data_AF-A0A1Z5LAZ4-F1
#
_entry.id   AF-A0A1Z5LAZ4-F1
#
_cell.length_a   1.000
_cell.length_b   1.000
_cell.length_c   1.000
_cell.angle_alpha   90.00
_cell.angle_beta   90.00
_cell.angle_gamma   90.00
#
_symmetry.space_group_name_H-M   'P 1'
#
loop_
_entity.id
_entity.type
_entity.pdbx_description
1 polymer ?
#
loop_
_entity_poly.entity_id
_entity_poly.type
_entity_poly.pdbx_seq_one_letter_code
_entity_poly.pdbx_strand_id
1 'polypeptide(L)'
;MANMPWNVRDLLEVFSRSLNHRWFCLAHLFTDQKFEGGILGLAYVGSPRRNSVGGICSPGYVKNGYTLYLNSGLSTSRNHYGQRVITREADLVTAHEFGHNWGSEHDPDLLECSPDSQRGGSYLMYTYSVNGYDPNNKKFSPCSVRSIRAVLLAKASKCFSKPEESLVYTSRFTSKGKQVFLKAGGIILWQLTGRRRRTMRCGTHRQ
;
A
#
# COMPACT_ATOMS: atom_id res chain seq x y z
N MET A 1 -32.16 5.18 -3.82
CA MET A 1 -31.43 5.85 -2.72
C MET A 1 -30.19 6.49 -3.32
N ALA A 2 -30.06 7.82 -3.27
CA ALA A 2 -28.87 8.49 -3.78
C ALA A 2 -27.65 7.97 -3.01
N ASN A 3 -26.68 7.41 -3.72
CA ASN A 3 -25.51 6.77 -3.14
C ASN A 3 -24.60 7.89 -2.59
N MET A 4 -24.74 8.25 -1.31
CA MET A 4 -23.87 9.25 -0.69
C MET A 4 -22.40 8.80 -0.82
N PRO A 5 -21.48 9.68 -1.24
CA PRO A 5 -20.07 9.33 -1.33
C PRO A 5 -19.53 8.96 0.05
N TRP A 6 -18.75 7.89 0.12
CA TRP A 6 -18.17 7.43 1.38
C TRP A 6 -17.12 8.43 1.89
N ASN A 7 -17.07 8.64 3.21
CA ASN A 7 -15.86 9.15 3.83
C ASN A 7 -14.73 8.11 3.70
N VAL A 8 -13.53 8.55 3.35
CA VAL A 8 -12.39 7.65 3.09
C VAL A 8 -12.02 6.79 4.31
N ARG A 9 -12.11 7.33 5.52
CA ARG A 9 -11.78 6.62 6.77
C ARG A 9 -12.83 5.55 7.07
N ASP A 10 -14.11 5.91 6.90
CA ASP A 10 -15.21 4.98 7.11
C ASP A 10 -15.17 3.82 6.11
N LEU A 11 -14.86 4.12 4.84
CA LEU A 11 -14.69 3.09 3.82
C LEU A 11 -13.55 2.14 4.15
N LEU A 12 -12.38 2.66 4.57
CA LEU A 12 -11.24 1.83 4.97
C LEU A 12 -11.59 0.98 6.20
N GLU A 13 -12.26 1.55 7.21
CA GLU A 13 -12.66 0.81 8.40
C GLU A 13 -13.63 -0.32 8.06
N VAL A 14 -14.66 -0.05 7.24
CA VAL A 14 -15.63 -1.07 6.79
C VAL A 14 -14.94 -2.16 5.98
N PHE A 15 -14.07 -1.80 5.03
CA PHE A 15 -13.28 -2.76 4.26
C PHE A 15 -12.47 -3.67 5.19
N SER A 16 -11.90 -3.12 6.25
CA SER A 16 -11.04 -3.83 7.20
C SER A 16 -11.77 -4.83 8.11
N ARG A 17 -13.12 -4.85 8.12
CA ARG A 17 -13.91 -5.81 8.90
C ARG A 17 -13.99 -7.20 8.28
N SER A 18 -13.53 -7.38 7.04
CA SER A 18 -13.60 -8.67 6.35
C SER A 18 -12.73 -9.72 7.04
N LEU A 19 -13.36 -10.80 7.52
CA LEU A 19 -12.67 -11.95 8.13
C LEU A 19 -11.66 -12.61 7.18
N ASN A 20 -11.84 -12.45 5.87
CA ASN A 20 -10.93 -13.02 4.87
C ASN A 20 -9.53 -12.41 4.94
N HIS A 21 -9.41 -11.15 5.40
CA HIS A 21 -8.13 -10.45 5.46
C HIS A 21 -7.11 -11.15 6.38
N ARG A 22 -7.56 -11.98 7.34
CA ARG A 22 -6.69 -12.79 8.22
C ARG A 22 -5.77 -13.75 7.47
N TRP A 23 -6.17 -14.16 6.27
CA TRP A 23 -5.44 -15.15 5.47
C TRP A 23 -4.41 -14.55 4.53
N PHE A 24 -4.46 -13.22 4.35
CA PHE A 24 -3.58 -12.51 3.43
C PHE A 24 -2.55 -11.71 4.20
N CYS A 25 -1.38 -11.56 3.61
CA CYS A 25 -0.38 -10.64 4.12
C CYS A 25 -0.84 -9.17 4.08
N LEU A 26 -1.59 -8.80 3.05
CA LEU A 26 -2.15 -7.47 2.84
C LEU A 26 -3.41 -7.54 1.96
N ALA A 27 -4.40 -6.69 2.23
CA ALA A 27 -5.61 -6.52 1.42
C ALA A 27 -5.74 -5.08 0.93
N HIS A 28 -6.00 -4.87 -0.36
CA HIS A 28 -6.09 -3.51 -0.92
C HIS A 28 -7.38 -3.33 -1.70
N LEU A 29 -8.10 -2.24 -1.42
CA LEU A 29 -9.32 -1.88 -2.12
C LEU A 29 -9.02 -0.89 -3.26
N PHE A 30 -9.45 -1.21 -4.47
CA PHE A 30 -9.49 -0.27 -5.59
C PHE A 30 -10.91 0.23 -5.77
N THR A 31 -11.08 1.54 -5.79
CA THR A 31 -12.39 2.18 -5.97
C THR A 31 -12.33 3.27 -7.04
N ASP A 32 -13.51 3.71 -7.50
CA ASP A 32 -13.69 4.79 -8.47
C ASP A 32 -14.54 5.92 -7.85
N GLN A 33 -14.27 6.23 -6.58
CA GLN A 33 -15.02 7.22 -5.80
C GLN A 33 -14.17 8.47 -5.53
N LYS A 34 -14.74 9.65 -5.73
CA LYS A 34 -14.11 10.90 -5.29
C LYS A 34 -14.23 11.00 -3.76
N PHE A 35 -13.11 11.27 -3.10
CA PHE A 35 -13.09 11.62 -1.68
C PHE A 35 -12.95 13.13 -1.47
N GLU A 36 -13.44 13.61 -0.33
CA GLU A 36 -13.22 14.98 0.11
C GLU A 36 -11.74 15.23 0.44
N GLY A 37 -11.31 16.50 0.32
CA GLY A 37 -9.91 16.88 0.56
C GLY A 37 -8.91 16.42 -0.52
N GLY A 38 -9.38 15.82 -1.62
CA GLY A 38 -8.53 15.36 -2.72
C GLY A 38 -7.69 14.12 -2.40
N ILE A 39 -8.13 13.35 -1.41
CA ILE A 39 -7.47 12.12 -0.98
C ILE A 39 -7.58 11.06 -2.08
N LEU A 40 -6.43 10.50 -2.48
CA LEU A 40 -6.35 9.46 -3.51
C LEU A 40 -6.18 8.05 -2.93
N GLY A 41 -5.80 7.94 -1.66
CA GLY A 41 -5.61 6.67 -0.98
C GLY A 41 -5.58 6.83 0.53
N LEU A 42 -5.68 5.70 1.24
CA LEU A 42 -5.49 5.65 2.69
C LEU A 42 -5.09 4.24 3.09
N ALA A 43 -4.12 4.11 3.99
CA ALA A 43 -3.61 2.84 4.49
C ALA A 43 -3.28 2.88 5.99
N TYR A 44 -3.39 1.72 6.64
CA TYR A 44 -2.86 1.58 8.00
C TYR A 44 -1.35 1.38 7.97
N VAL A 45 -0.64 2.23 8.72
CA VAL A 45 0.82 2.21 8.75
C VAL A 45 1.36 1.01 9.52
N GLY A 46 2.33 0.30 8.94
CA GLY A 46 3.05 -0.78 9.60
C GLY A 46 4.00 -0.29 10.69
N SER A 47 4.14 -1.02 11.79
CA SER A 47 5.11 -0.72 12.84
C SER A 47 5.99 -1.93 13.16
N PRO A 48 7.29 -1.75 13.45
CA PRO A 48 8.17 -2.86 13.84
C PRO A 48 7.98 -3.28 15.30
N ARG A 49 7.20 -2.53 16.09
CA ARG A 49 6.97 -2.81 17.51
C ARG A 49 6.27 -4.16 17.68
N ARG A 50 6.62 -4.88 18.74
CA ARG A 50 5.93 -6.14 19.09
C ARG A 50 4.45 -5.82 19.37
N ASN A 51 3.57 -6.68 18.88
CA ASN A 51 2.11 -6.59 19.05
C ASN A 51 1.45 -5.31 18.50
N SER A 52 2.16 -4.47 17.73
CA SER A 52 1.53 -3.34 17.06
C SER A 52 0.64 -3.82 15.91
N VAL A 53 -0.58 -3.30 15.86
CA VAL A 53 -1.52 -3.49 14.76
C VAL A 53 -1.22 -2.50 13.63
N GLY A 54 -1.61 -2.84 12.40
CA GLY A 54 -1.39 -2.02 11.21
C GLY A 54 -0.36 -2.60 10.24
N GLY A 55 -0.61 -2.38 8.95
CA GLY A 55 0.25 -2.79 7.85
C GLY A 55 0.39 -4.31 7.68
N ILE A 56 1.42 -4.73 6.95
CA ILE A 56 1.64 -6.13 6.59
C ILE A 56 1.62 -7.06 7.81
N CYS A 57 1.07 -8.26 7.63
CA CYS A 57 0.98 -9.30 8.67
C CYS A 57 0.38 -8.80 10.01
N SER A 58 -0.50 -7.79 10.01
CA SER A 58 -1.16 -7.32 11.23
C SER A 58 -2.06 -8.42 11.82
N PRO A 59 -2.00 -8.66 13.15
CA PRO A 59 -3.01 -9.48 13.80
C PRO A 59 -4.37 -8.76 13.77
N GLY A 60 -5.44 -9.53 14.07
CA GLY A 60 -6.77 -8.97 14.26
C GLY A 60 -6.82 -8.04 15.47
N TYR A 61 -7.54 -6.92 15.34
CA TYR A 61 -7.73 -5.89 16.34
C TYR A 61 -9.21 -5.80 16.72
N VAL A 62 -9.56 -6.04 17.99
CA VAL A 62 -10.95 -5.96 18.44
C VAL A 62 -11.30 -4.51 18.78
N LYS A 63 -12.32 -3.96 18.12
CA LYS A 63 -12.87 -2.62 18.37
C LYS A 63 -14.39 -2.74 18.43
N ASN A 64 -15.01 -2.25 19.52
CA ASN A 64 -16.47 -2.15 19.65
C ASN A 64 -17.23 -3.46 19.31
N GLY A 65 -16.71 -4.61 19.73
CA GLY A 65 -17.38 -5.92 19.54
C GLY A 65 -17.14 -6.60 18.18
N TYR A 66 -16.37 -6.00 17.26
CA TYR A 66 -15.97 -6.64 16.01
C TYR A 66 -14.45 -6.65 15.83
N THR A 67 -13.95 -7.56 14.99
CA THR A 67 -12.53 -7.68 14.65
C THR A 67 -12.23 -6.91 13.37
N LEU A 68 -11.20 -6.07 13.42
CA LEU A 68 -10.60 -5.37 12.29
C LEU A 68 -9.28 -6.04 11.90
N TYR A 69 -9.03 -6.15 10.61
CA TYR A 69 -7.77 -6.58 10.04
C TYR A 69 -7.10 -5.38 9.39
N LEU A 70 -6.17 -4.77 10.12
CA LEU A 70 -5.48 -3.54 9.73
C LEU A 70 -4.30 -3.78 8.77
N ASN A 71 -4.22 -4.96 8.17
CA ASN A 71 -3.36 -5.25 7.02
C ASN A 71 -4.03 -4.79 5.73
N SER A 72 -4.51 -3.55 5.73
CA SER A 72 -5.38 -3.03 4.69
C SER A 72 -5.03 -1.60 4.26
N GLY A 73 -5.43 -1.30 3.03
CA GLY A 73 -5.38 0.03 2.43
C GLY A 73 -6.38 0.15 1.29
N LEU A 74 -6.53 1.36 0.76
CA LEU A 74 -7.34 1.63 -0.41
C LEU A 74 -6.71 2.69 -1.31
N SER A 75 -7.04 2.64 -2.61
CA SER A 75 -6.73 3.69 -3.57
C SER A 75 -7.93 3.96 -4.46
N THR A 76 -8.12 5.22 -4.87
CA THR A 76 -9.16 5.63 -5.81
C THR A 76 -8.59 6.08 -7.15
N SER A 77 -9.30 5.78 -8.24
CA SER A 77 -9.04 6.31 -9.57
C SER A 77 -9.72 7.66 -9.86
N ARG A 78 -10.26 8.35 -8.85
CA ARG A 78 -10.91 9.66 -9.01
C ARG A 78 -10.18 10.76 -8.25
N ASN A 79 -9.82 11.83 -8.94
CA ASN A 79 -9.25 13.03 -8.33
C ASN A 79 -10.33 13.91 -7.66
N HIS A 80 -9.93 15.05 -7.09
CA HIS A 80 -10.84 15.98 -6.44
C HIS A 80 -11.83 16.65 -7.40
N TYR A 81 -11.57 16.65 -8.70
CA TYR A 81 -12.51 17.08 -9.74
C TYR A 81 -13.49 15.97 -10.16
N GLY A 82 -13.36 14.75 -9.63
CA GLY A 82 -14.15 13.59 -10.05
C GLY A 82 -13.73 13.02 -11.41
N GLN A 83 -12.58 13.45 -11.94
CA GLN A 83 -12.02 12.95 -13.18
C GLN A 83 -11.17 11.71 -12.91
N ARG A 84 -11.02 10.86 -13.94
CA ARG A 84 -10.14 9.70 -13.83
C ARG A 84 -8.68 10.12 -13.74
N VAL A 85 -8.00 9.61 -12.74
CA VAL A 85 -6.56 9.74 -12.54
C VAL A 85 -5.84 8.97 -13.66
N ILE A 86 -4.72 9.50 -14.15
CA ILE A 86 -3.93 8.85 -15.20
C ILE A 86 -3.32 7.57 -14.62
N THR A 87 -3.21 6.49 -15.40
CA THR A 87 -2.71 5.18 -14.92
C THR A 87 -1.38 5.30 -14.15
N ARG A 88 -0.48 6.17 -14.62
CA ARG A 88 0.80 6.44 -13.94
C ARG A 88 0.62 6.98 -12.52
N GLU A 89 -0.27 7.94 -12.32
CA GLU A 89 -0.53 8.53 -11.01
C GLU A 89 -1.26 7.52 -10.10
N ALA A 90 -2.18 6.73 -10.66
CA ALA A 90 -2.86 5.66 -9.92
C ALA A 90 -1.85 4.60 -9.40
N ASP A 91 -0.86 4.22 -10.21
CA ASP A 91 0.22 3.31 -9.79
C ASP A 91 1.04 3.90 -8.63
N LEU A 92 1.34 5.20 -8.69
CA LEU A 92 2.10 5.91 -7.65
C LEU A 92 1.31 6.00 -6.35
N VAL A 93 0.03 6.35 -6.41
CA VAL A 93 -0.86 6.37 -5.25
C VAL A 93 -0.89 5.00 -4.59
N THR A 94 -1.12 3.93 -5.35
CA THR A 94 -1.15 2.58 -4.75
C THR A 94 0.21 2.18 -4.16
N ALA A 95 1.31 2.53 -4.82
CA ALA A 95 2.65 2.26 -4.28
C ALA A 95 2.94 3.05 -2.99
N HIS A 96 2.45 4.28 -2.88
CA HIS A 96 2.50 5.11 -1.68
C HIS A 96 1.76 4.44 -0.51
N GLU A 97 0.53 4.00 -0.74
CA GLU A 97 -0.26 3.30 0.29
C GLU A 97 0.39 1.96 0.72
N PHE A 98 1.02 1.24 -0.21
CA PHE A 98 1.81 0.08 0.15
C PHE A 98 3.04 0.45 0.98
N GLY A 99 3.67 1.60 0.72
CA GLY A 99 4.75 2.16 1.54
C GLY A 99 4.31 2.34 3.00
N HIS A 100 3.11 2.90 3.21
CA HIS A 100 2.49 2.96 4.53
C HIS A 100 2.29 1.58 5.14
N ASN A 101 1.70 0.63 4.42
CA ASN A 101 1.51 -0.72 4.95
C ASN A 101 2.83 -1.45 5.28
N TRP A 102 3.92 -1.11 4.60
CA TRP A 102 5.28 -1.55 4.94
C TRP A 102 5.93 -0.75 6.05
N GLY A 103 5.28 0.32 6.53
CA GLY A 103 5.65 1.08 7.71
C GLY A 103 6.49 2.30 7.47
N SER A 104 6.48 2.83 6.24
CA SER A 104 6.93 4.21 6.02
C SER A 104 5.85 5.19 6.44
N GLU A 105 6.22 6.18 7.23
CA GLU A 105 5.46 7.42 7.33
C GLU A 105 5.75 8.30 6.10
N HIS A 106 5.14 9.48 6.03
CA HIS A 106 5.54 10.46 5.03
C HIS A 106 7.01 10.88 5.21
N ASP A 107 7.67 11.17 4.09
CA ASP A 107 9.02 11.71 4.09
C ASP A 107 9.03 13.09 4.77
N PRO A 108 9.96 13.35 5.71
CA PRO A 108 10.08 14.67 6.33
C PRO A 108 10.62 15.70 5.32
N ASP A 109 10.44 16.98 5.61
CA ASP A 109 10.97 18.10 4.83
C ASP A 109 12.49 18.28 5.05
N LEU A 110 13.24 17.23 4.73
CA LEU A 110 14.70 17.16 4.77
C LEU A 110 15.21 16.85 3.37
N LEU A 111 16.31 17.49 2.97
CA LEU A 111 16.88 17.32 1.64
C LEU A 111 17.21 15.85 1.28
N GLU A 112 17.59 15.03 2.27
CA GLU A 112 17.86 13.59 2.08
C GLU A 112 16.60 12.85 1.57
N CYS A 113 15.42 13.25 2.03
CA CYS A 113 14.18 12.48 1.88
C CYS A 113 13.09 13.19 1.06
N SER A 114 13.21 14.50 0.87
CA SER A 114 12.30 15.34 0.08
C SER A 114 13.11 16.39 -0.69
N PRO A 115 13.95 16.00 -1.67
CA PRO A 115 14.75 16.95 -2.43
C PRO A 115 13.90 17.74 -3.44
N ASP A 116 14.40 18.91 -3.83
CA ASP A 116 13.80 19.74 -4.87
C ASP A 116 13.87 19.09 -6.28
N SER A 117 13.12 19.65 -7.23
CA SER A 117 13.08 19.15 -8.62
C SER A 117 14.45 19.16 -9.33
N GLN A 118 15.36 20.08 -8.98
CA GLN A 118 16.72 20.09 -9.55
C GLN A 118 17.53 18.86 -9.13
N ARG A 119 17.19 18.29 -7.97
CA ARG A 119 17.78 17.07 -7.42
C ARG A 119 16.90 15.84 -7.63
N GLY A 120 16.06 15.87 -8.64
CA GLY A 120 15.24 14.75 -9.08
C GLY A 120 13.90 14.63 -8.37
N GLY A 121 13.47 15.67 -7.66
CA GLY A 121 12.13 15.83 -7.07
C GLY A 121 11.87 14.98 -5.84
N SER A 122 10.69 15.17 -5.24
CA SER A 122 10.29 14.41 -4.05
C SER A 122 10.19 12.90 -4.33
N TYR A 123 10.41 12.11 -3.29
CA TYR A 123 10.28 10.66 -3.33
C TYR A 123 8.82 10.22 -3.22
N LEU A 124 8.58 8.91 -3.39
CA LEU A 124 7.26 8.29 -3.41
C LEU A 124 6.42 8.57 -2.15
N MET A 125 7.05 8.66 -0.98
CA MET A 125 6.36 8.86 0.31
C MET A 125 6.25 10.32 0.71
N TYR A 126 6.46 11.26 -0.21
CA TYR A 126 6.21 12.67 0.06
C TYR A 126 4.75 12.91 0.46
N THR A 127 4.51 13.85 1.37
CA THR A 127 3.16 14.08 1.95
C THR A 127 2.12 14.54 0.94
N TYR A 128 2.54 15.04 -0.23
CA TYR A 128 1.67 15.40 -1.34
C TYR A 128 1.87 14.45 -2.51
N SER A 129 0.80 14.22 -3.27
CA SER A 129 0.84 13.33 -4.43
C SER A 129 1.88 13.79 -5.46
N VAL A 130 2.67 12.82 -5.93
CA VAL A 130 3.67 13.03 -6.98
C VAL A 130 3.10 12.67 -8.34
N ASN A 131 3.49 13.42 -9.38
CA ASN A 131 2.98 13.25 -10.76
C ASN A 131 3.75 12.20 -11.58
N GLY A 132 4.92 11.77 -11.11
CA GLY A 132 5.71 10.71 -11.74
C GLY A 132 6.64 11.17 -12.87
N TYR A 133 6.83 12.48 -13.06
CA TYR A 133 7.79 13.02 -14.03
C TYR A 133 9.21 13.06 -13.47
N ASP A 134 9.35 13.39 -12.20
CA ASP A 134 10.66 13.52 -11.59
C ASP A 134 11.29 12.12 -11.30
N PRO A 135 12.62 11.96 -11.47
CA PRO A 135 13.31 10.69 -11.30
C PRO A 135 13.07 9.98 -9.97
N ASN A 136 12.84 10.71 -8.88
CA ASN A 136 12.67 10.14 -7.53
C ASN A 136 11.22 9.77 -7.21
N ASN A 137 10.23 10.23 -7.97
CA ASN A 137 8.81 9.95 -7.69
C ASN A 137 8.48 8.45 -7.67
N LYS A 138 9.30 7.64 -8.35
CA LYS A 138 9.16 6.17 -8.45
C LYS A 138 10.10 5.42 -7.50
N LYS A 139 10.67 6.11 -6.51
CA LYS A 139 11.65 5.58 -5.57
C LYS A 139 11.22 5.86 -4.14
N PHE A 140 11.54 4.94 -3.23
CA PHE A 140 11.53 5.25 -1.80
C PHE A 140 12.75 6.08 -1.44
N SER A 141 12.55 7.06 -0.56
CA SER A 141 13.63 7.85 0.01
C SER A 141 14.51 7.01 0.95
N PRO A 142 15.70 7.48 1.31
CA PRO A 142 16.49 6.88 2.38
C PRO A 142 15.72 6.74 3.71
N CYS A 143 14.87 7.72 4.08
CA CYS A 143 14.02 7.66 5.27
C CYS A 143 13.02 6.50 5.18
N SER A 144 12.29 6.44 4.07
CA SER A 144 11.30 5.40 3.80
C SER A 144 11.92 4.00 3.84
N VAL A 145 13.09 3.82 3.19
CA VAL A 145 13.82 2.56 3.17
C VAL A 145 14.20 2.09 4.58
N ARG A 146 14.65 2.99 5.46
CA ARG A 146 14.98 2.66 6.85
C ARG A 146 13.77 2.12 7.61
N SER A 147 12.63 2.80 7.53
CA SER A 147 11.40 2.41 8.22
C SER A 147 10.84 1.09 7.70
N ILE A 148 10.74 0.96 6.37
CA ILE A 148 10.27 -0.26 5.71
C ILE A 148 11.14 -1.47 6.08
N ARG A 149 12.47 -1.30 6.07
CA ARG A 149 13.40 -2.37 6.45
C ARG A 149 13.15 -2.86 7.87
N ALA A 150 12.93 -1.96 8.83
CA ALA A 150 12.66 -2.34 10.21
C ALA A 150 11.40 -3.21 10.35
N VAL A 151 10.33 -2.86 9.64
CA VAL A 151 9.07 -3.60 9.66
C VAL A 151 9.19 -4.94 8.95
N LEU A 152 9.88 -4.98 7.79
CA LEU A 152 10.14 -6.23 7.08
C LEU A 152 10.92 -7.23 7.94
N LEU A 153 11.96 -6.78 8.65
CA LEU A 153 12.71 -7.63 9.57
C LEU A 153 11.84 -8.17 10.72
N ALA A 154 10.88 -7.37 11.20
CA ALA A 154 10.01 -7.75 12.31
C ALA A 154 8.82 -8.63 11.90
N LYS A 155 8.31 -8.48 10.67
CA LYS A 155 7.01 -9.04 10.27
C LYS A 155 7.06 -10.02 9.09
N ALA A 156 8.06 -9.95 8.20
CA ALA A 156 8.01 -10.72 6.95
C ALA A 156 7.89 -12.23 7.18
N SER A 157 8.58 -12.78 8.18
CA SER A 157 8.53 -14.21 8.52
C SER A 157 7.15 -14.73 8.91
N LYS A 158 6.20 -13.85 9.25
CA LYS A 158 4.85 -14.24 9.68
C LYS A 158 3.93 -14.61 8.53
N CYS A 159 4.09 -13.97 7.37
CA CYS A 159 3.11 -14.07 6.29
C CYS A 159 3.66 -13.94 4.86
N PHE A 160 4.97 -13.77 4.68
CA PHE A 160 5.57 -13.78 3.35
C PHE A 160 5.84 -15.22 2.89
N SER A 161 5.57 -15.48 1.61
CA SER A 161 5.89 -16.74 0.97
C SER A 161 7.03 -16.56 -0.04
N LYS A 162 7.72 -17.67 -0.34
CA LYS A 162 8.61 -17.71 -1.49
C LYS A 162 7.77 -17.43 -2.75
N PRO A 163 8.32 -16.71 -3.74
CA PRO A 163 7.65 -16.58 -5.03
C PRO A 163 7.56 -17.96 -5.66
N GLU A 164 6.38 -18.36 -6.11
CA GLU A 164 6.28 -19.51 -7.00
C GLU A 164 7.03 -19.18 -8.30
N GLU A 165 7.97 -20.06 -8.70
CA GLU A 165 8.70 -19.95 -9.97
C GLU A 165 7.76 -20.11 -11.19
N SER A 166 6.53 -20.61 -11.00
CA SER A 166 5.61 -21.03 -12.06
C SER A 166 4.39 -20.13 -12.29
N LEU A 167 4.34 -18.90 -11.76
CA LEU A 167 3.28 -17.95 -12.17
C LEU A 167 3.63 -17.29 -13.52
N VAL A 168 3.57 -18.11 -14.57
CA VAL A 168 3.22 -17.64 -15.92
C VAL A 168 1.84 -16.99 -15.80
N TYR A 169 1.81 -15.74 -16.24
CA TYR A 169 0.68 -14.83 -16.28
C TYR A 169 -0.63 -15.51 -16.69
N THR A 170 -1.50 -15.80 -15.73
CA THR A 170 -2.93 -16.05 -16.00
C THR A 170 -3.76 -15.15 -15.09
N SER A 171 -4.18 -14.02 -15.65
CA SER A 171 -5.25 -13.21 -15.09
C SER A 171 -6.56 -14.00 -15.21
N ARG A 172 -7.06 -14.58 -14.11
CA ARG A 172 -8.49 -14.96 -14.04
C ARG A 172 -9.29 -13.67 -13.88
N PHE A 173 -9.83 -13.19 -15.00
CA PHE A 173 -10.85 -12.15 -15.02
C PHE A 173 -12.19 -12.79 -14.64
N THR A 174 -12.63 -12.62 -13.39
CA THR A 174 -14.04 -12.84 -13.02
C THR A 174 -14.75 -11.49 -13.03
N SER A 175 -15.77 -11.35 -13.85
CA SER A 175 -16.47 -10.10 -14.21
C SER A 175 -17.37 -9.49 -13.13
N LYS A 176 -17.09 -9.69 -11.83
CA LYS A 176 -17.82 -9.01 -10.75
C LYS A 176 -16.86 -8.61 -9.63
N GLY A 177 -16.64 -7.29 -9.48
CA GLY A 177 -15.81 -6.69 -8.43
C GLY A 177 -14.31 -6.74 -8.74
N LYS A 178 -13.75 -5.62 -9.21
CA LYS A 178 -12.32 -5.50 -9.56
C LYS A 178 -11.45 -5.54 -8.29
N GLN A 179 -11.07 -6.73 -7.81
CA GLN A 179 -9.91 -6.92 -6.94
C GLN A 179 -8.66 -7.03 -7.84
N VAL A 180 -7.96 -5.91 -8.02
CA VAL A 180 -6.65 -5.93 -8.64
C VAL A 180 -5.65 -6.35 -7.56
N PHE A 181 -5.21 -7.60 -7.59
CA PHE A 181 -4.02 -8.00 -6.85
C PHE A 181 -2.81 -7.40 -7.59
N LEU A 182 -2.53 -6.12 -7.35
CA LEU A 182 -1.27 -5.53 -7.78
C LEU A 182 -0.16 -6.36 -7.13
N LYS A 183 0.76 -6.88 -7.95
CA LYS A 183 2.03 -7.51 -7.51
C LYS A 183 2.86 -6.44 -6.77
N ALA A 184 2.47 -6.11 -5.54
CA ALA A 184 3.14 -5.14 -4.68
C ALA A 184 4.62 -5.50 -4.48
N GLY A 185 4.98 -6.80 -4.54
CA GLY A 185 6.34 -7.25 -4.22
C GLY A 185 7.38 -7.21 -5.34
N GLY A 186 7.05 -6.79 -6.58
CA GLY A 186 8.00 -6.88 -7.71
C GLY A 186 8.97 -5.71 -7.81
N ILE A 187 8.43 -4.49 -7.85
CA ILE A 187 9.19 -3.25 -8.06
C ILE A 187 9.69 -2.70 -6.72
N ILE A 188 8.84 -2.73 -5.69
CA ILE A 188 9.12 -2.17 -4.36
C ILE A 188 10.21 -2.97 -3.62
N LEU A 189 10.16 -4.30 -3.72
CA LEU A 189 11.19 -5.15 -3.10
C LEU A 189 12.56 -5.07 -3.82
N TRP A 190 12.56 -4.67 -5.10
CA TRP A 190 13.79 -4.55 -5.89
C TRP A 190 14.67 -3.40 -5.37
N GLN A 191 14.05 -2.27 -5.00
CA GLN A 191 14.77 -1.13 -4.40
C GLN A 191 15.32 -1.42 -2.99
N LEU A 192 14.71 -2.35 -2.25
CA LEU A 192 15.02 -2.56 -0.83
C LEU A 192 16.13 -3.59 -0.55
N THR A 193 16.46 -4.47 -1.50
CA THR A 193 17.27 -5.68 -1.19
C THR A 193 18.69 -5.70 -1.74
N GLY A 194 19.03 -4.88 -2.75
CA GLY A 194 20.40 -4.71 -3.27
C GLY A 194 21.13 -6.00 -3.72
N ARG A 195 20.45 -7.17 -3.79
CA ARG A 195 21.03 -8.47 -4.11
C ARG A 195 20.17 -9.22 -5.13
N ARG A 196 20.84 -9.90 -6.07
CA ARG A 196 20.22 -10.76 -7.09
C ARG A 196 19.35 -11.86 -6.41
N ARG A 197 18.08 -11.89 -6.82
CA ARG A 197 17.16 -13.04 -6.78
C ARG A 197 16.81 -13.65 -5.41
N ARG A 198 16.30 -12.84 -4.47
CA ARG A 198 15.32 -13.35 -3.49
C ARG A 198 14.15 -12.37 -3.40
N THR A 199 13.22 -12.50 -4.34
CA THR A 199 11.92 -11.85 -4.17
C THR A 199 11.16 -12.59 -3.07
N MET A 200 10.46 -11.89 -2.19
CA MET A 200 9.48 -12.45 -1.27
C MET A 200 8.16 -11.74 -1.56
N ARG A 201 7.04 -12.46 -1.53
CA ARG A 201 5.72 -11.87 -1.79
C ARG A 201 4.84 -11.99 -0.57
N CYS A 202 3.93 -11.03 -0.41
CA CYS A 202 2.79 -11.19 0.47
C CYS A 202 2.06 -12.49 0.07
N GLY A 203 2.09 -13.49 0.94
CA GLY A 203 1.51 -14.80 0.68
C GLY A 203 0.09 -14.90 1.23
N THR A 204 -0.59 -15.97 0.83
CA THR A 204 -1.73 -16.52 1.57
C THR A 204 -1.24 -17.65 2.46
N HIS A 205 -1.74 -17.73 3.69
CA HIS A 205 -1.68 -18.99 4.43
C HIS A 205 -2.67 -19.95 3.76
N ARG A 206 -2.18 -20.84 2.89
CA ARG A 206 -2.94 -22.04 2.51
C ARG A 206 -2.87 -22.98 3.71
N GLN A 207 -4.03 -23.38 4.23
CA GLN A 207 -4.14 -24.65 4.95
C GLN A 207 -3.97 -25.78 3.94
#